data_AF-A0A088CDZ9-F1
#
_entry.id   AF-A0A088CDZ9-F1
#
_cell.length_a   1.000
_cell.length_b   1.000
_cell.length_c   1.000
_cell.angle_alpha   90.00
_cell.angle_beta   90.00
_cell.angle_gamma   90.00
#
_symmetry.space_group_name_H-M   'P 1'
#
loop_
_entity.id
_entity.type
_entity.pdbx_description
1 polymer ?
#
loop_
_entity_poly.entity_id
_entity_poly.type
_entity_poly.pdbx_seq_one_letter_code
_entity_poly.pdbx_strand_id
1 'polypeptide(L)' 'RPKFLRPYGKIYQAINAETLRAQNMETWPYFNQVTANLRPLNPRRVAVRFDYFKIFSLIPIKSPGSGKGELEITYLDEEL' A
#
# COMPACT_ATOMS: atom_id res chain seq x y z
N ARG A 1 8.63 9.68 10.77
CA ARG A 1 7.72 9.02 11.75
C ARG A 1 8.44 8.89 13.11
N PRO A 2 7.93 9.52 14.19
CA PRO A 2 8.47 9.42 15.55
C PRO A 2 8.62 7.97 16.01
N LYS A 3 9.61 7.67 16.88
CA LYS A 3 9.98 6.29 17.27
C LYS A 3 8.81 5.50 17.87
N PHE A 4 7.98 6.15 18.69
CA PHE A 4 6.84 5.51 19.32
C PHE A 4 5.74 5.13 18.32
N LEU A 5 5.54 5.90 17.24
CA LEU A 5 4.54 5.60 16.20
C LEU A 5 5.01 4.57 15.15
N ARG A 6 6.16 3.93 15.36
CA ARG A 6 6.64 2.88 14.45
C ARG A 6 6.07 1.54 14.90
N PRO A 7 5.58 0.69 13.97
CA PRO A 7 5.23 -0.68 14.32
C PRO A 7 6.48 -1.43 14.79
N TYR A 8 6.32 -2.32 15.78
CA TYR A 8 7.40 -3.16 16.28
C TYR A 8 7.41 -4.55 15.61
N GLY A 9 6.25 -5.01 15.12
CA GLY A 9 6.11 -6.31 14.49
C GLY A 9 6.25 -6.30 12.96
N LYS A 10 5.97 -7.46 12.36
CA LYS A 10 5.99 -7.64 10.90
C LYS A 10 4.97 -6.71 10.23
N ILE A 11 5.32 -6.26 9.02
CA ILE A 11 4.42 -5.54 8.13
C ILE A 11 4.14 -6.47 6.96
N TYR A 12 2.88 -6.84 6.79
CA TYR A 12 2.45 -7.65 5.66
C TYR A 12 2.08 -6.74 4.50
N GLN A 13 2.65 -7.01 3.34
CA GLN A 13 2.40 -6.26 2.11
C GLN A 13 2.00 -7.25 1.03
N ALA A 14 0.91 -6.96 0.33
CA ALA A 14 0.41 -7.79 -0.74
C ALA A 14 0.04 -6.91 -1.92
N ILE A 15 0.45 -7.33 -3.11
CA ILE A 15 0.06 -6.74 -4.39
C ILE A 15 -0.59 -7.86 -5.20
N ASN A 16 -1.78 -7.58 -5.71
CA ASN A 16 -2.49 -8.47 -6.62
C ASN A 16 -2.50 -7.84 -8.01
N ALA A 17 -1.82 -8.49 -8.96
CA ALA A 17 -1.65 -7.99 -10.33
C ALA A 17 -2.92 -8.14 -11.18
N GLU A 18 -3.75 -9.16 -10.93
CA GLU A 18 -4.99 -9.40 -11.69
C GLU A 18 -6.07 -8.36 -11.36
N THR A 19 -6.24 -8.08 -10.06
CA THR A 19 -7.23 -7.13 -9.56
C THR A 19 -6.70 -5.71 -9.42
N LEU A 20 -5.40 -5.50 -9.68
CA LEU A 20 -4.71 -4.22 -9.55
C LEU A 20 -4.92 -3.59 -8.17
N ARG A 21 -4.71 -4.38 -7.11
CA ARG A 21 -4.88 -3.94 -5.73
C ARG A 21 -3.60 -4.06 -4.93
N ALA A 22 -3.38 -3.11 -4.03
CA ALA A 22 -2.32 -3.18 -3.04
C ALA A 22 -2.89 -3.06 -1.63
N GLN A 23 -2.30 -3.81 -0.72
CA GLN A 23 -2.63 -3.77 0.70
C GLN A 23 -1.34 -3.76 1.54
N ASN A 24 -1.38 -2.97 2.60
CA ASN A 24 -0.35 -2.95 3.64
C ASN A 24 -1.03 -3.09 5.00
N MET A 25 -0.54 -3.98 5.84
CA MET A 25 -1.06 -4.21 7.17
C MET A 25 0.08 -4.29 8.18
N GLU A 26 0.08 -3.35 9.12
CA GLU A 26 0.96 -3.37 10.29
C GLU A 26 0.42 -4.38 11.31
N THR A 27 1.30 -4.87 12.18
CA THR A 27 0.93 -5.67 13.34
C THR A 27 1.07 -4.81 14.61
N TRP A 28 1.31 -5.45 15.76
CA TRP A 28 1.39 -4.77 17.05
C TRP A 28 2.38 -3.60 17.03
N PRO A 29 2.04 -2.44 17.65
CA PRO A 29 0.90 -2.23 18.54
C PRO A 29 -0.33 -1.60 17.87
N TYR A 30 -0.20 -1.17 16.62
CA TYR A 30 -1.18 -0.27 16.02
C TYR A 30 -2.09 -0.92 14.99
N PHE A 31 -1.69 -2.04 14.38
CA PHE A 31 -2.55 -2.74 13.42
C PHE A 31 -3.16 -1.81 12.37
N ASN A 32 -2.37 -0.82 11.93
CA ASN A 32 -2.81 0.10 10.90
C ASN A 32 -2.88 -0.65 9.57
N GLN A 33 -3.86 -0.30 8.73
CA GLN A 33 -4.04 -0.94 7.43
C GLN A 33 -4.21 0.12 6.36
N VAL A 34 -3.72 -0.17 5.17
CA VAL A 34 -3.88 0.67 3.98
C VAL A 34 -4.35 -0.21 2.84
N THR A 35 -5.38 0.23 2.13
CA THR A 35 -5.82 -0.36 0.87
C THR A 35 -5.69 0.65 -0.26
N ALA A 36 -5.27 0.18 -1.43
CA ALA A 36 -5.07 1.02 -2.60
C ALA A 36 -5.46 0.27 -3.89
N ASN A 37 -5.89 1.06 -4.87
CA ASN A 37 -5.99 0.64 -6.26
C ASN A 37 -4.72 1.02 -7.01
N LEU A 38 -4.36 0.18 -7.95
CA LEU A 38 -3.21 0.33 -8.82
C LEU A 38 -3.68 0.69 -10.22
N ARG A 39 -3.02 1.66 -10.85
CA ARG A 39 -3.27 2.03 -12.24
C ARG A 39 -1.95 1.92 -13.01
N PRO A 40 -1.82 0.97 -13.94
CA PRO A 40 -0.62 0.87 -14.75
C PRO A 40 -0.47 2.14 -15.61
N LEU A 41 0.72 2.73 -15.59
CA LEU A 41 1.06 3.90 -16.41
C LEU A 41 1.89 3.47 -17.63
N ASN A 42 2.80 2.53 -17.43
CA ASN A 42 3.61 1.88 -18.44
C ASN A 42 4.09 0.53 -17.88
N PRO A 43 4.77 -0.33 -18.67
CA PRO A 43 5.20 -1.66 -18.20
C PRO A 43 6.06 -1.63 -16.93
N ARG A 44 6.74 -0.51 -16.62
CA ARG A 44 7.66 -0.39 -15.49
C ARG A 44 7.12 0.47 -14.34
N ARG A 45 5.95 1.10 -14.49
CA ARG A 45 5.43 2.06 -13.51
C ARG A 45 3.94 1.90 -13.29
N VAL A 46 3.57 1.94 -12.03
CA VAL A 46 2.18 1.87 -11.57
C VAL A 46 1.89 3.04 -10.65
N ALA A 47 0.82 3.77 -10.95
CA ALA A 47 0.27 4.76 -10.05
C ALA A 47 -0.52 4.07 -8.92
N VAL A 48 -0.30 4.52 -7.69
CA VAL A 48 -0.99 4.05 -6.50
C VAL A 48 -2.02 5.09 -6.08
N ARG A 49 -3.27 4.65 -5.95
CA ARG A 49 -4.36 5.44 -5.41
C ARG A 49 -4.87 4.81 -4.13
N PHE A 50 -4.59 5.44 -2.99
CA PHE A 50 -5.10 4.98 -1.70
C PHE A 50 -6.62 5.14 -1.63
N ASP A 51 -7.31 4.12 -1.12
CA ASP A 51 -8.76 4.14 -0.89
C ASP A 51 -9.05 4.48 0.57
N TYR A 52 -8.51 3.69 1.49
CA TYR A 52 -8.75 3.81 2.93
C TYR A 52 -7.49 3.57 3.75
N PHE A 53 -7.41 4.30 4.86
CA PHE A 53 -6.47 4.09 5.94
C PHE A 53 -7.26 3.66 7.17
N LYS A 54 -6.95 2.49 7.74
CA LYS A 54 -7.50 2.04 9.02
C LYS A 54 -6.49 2.37 10.09
N ILE A 55 -6.84 3.23 11.03
CA ILE A 55 -5.97 3.57 12.18
C ILE A 55 -6.41 2.74 13.39
N PHE A 56 -5.44 2.16 14.10
CA PHE A 56 -5.69 1.32 15.29
C PHE A 56 -6.64 0.14 15.02
N SER A 57 -6.75 -0.31 13.76
CA SER A 57 -7.77 -1.28 13.33
C SER A 57 -9.24 -0.90 13.63
N LEU A 58 -9.52 0.36 13.93
CA LEU A 58 -10.84 0.82 14.37
C LEU A 58 -11.43 1.90 13.47
N ILE A 59 -10.64 2.89 13.08
CA ILE A 59 -11.15 4.10 12.40
C ILE A 59 -10.78 4.03 10.91
N PRO A 60 -11.74 3.79 10.00
CA PRO A 60 -11.51 3.90 8.57
C PRO A 60 -11.57 5.37 8.13
N ILE A 61 -10.47 5.86 7.57
CA ILE A 61 -10.35 7.19 7.00
C ILE A 61 -10.25 7.05 5.49
N LYS A 62 -11.20 7.62 4.75
CA LYS A 62 -11.14 7.66 3.30
C LYS A 62 -9.99 8.56 2.86
N SER A 63 -9.20 8.08 1.92
CA SER A 63 -8.11 8.87 1.36
C SER A 63 -8.67 10.16 0.73
N PRO A 64 -8.08 11.34 1.01
CA PRO A 64 -8.50 12.61 0.42
C PRO A 64 -8.17 12.70 -1.09
N GLY A 65 -7.57 11.66 -1.69
CA GLY A 65 -7.23 11.61 -3.11
C GLY A 65 -6.00 12.44 -3.50
N SER A 66 -5.43 13.19 -2.56
CA SER A 66 -4.18 13.96 -2.75
C SER A 66 -2.92 13.09 -2.62
N GLY A 67 -3.00 11.94 -1.95
CA GLY A 67 -1.91 10.97 -1.89
C GLY A 67 -1.79 10.18 -3.20
N LYS A 68 -1.01 10.70 -4.14
CA LYS A 68 -0.59 9.98 -5.35
C LYS A 68 0.83 9.47 -5.12
N GLY A 69 1.03 8.16 -5.22
CA GLY A 69 2.36 7.54 -5.20
C GLY A 69 2.61 6.83 -6.53
N GLU A 70 3.87 6.67 -6.91
CA GLU A 70 4.28 5.81 -8.03
C GLU A 70 5.15 4.67 -7.49
N LEU A 71 4.91 3.46 -7.99
CA LEU A 71 5.77 2.31 -7.77
C LEU A 71 6.49 1.99 -9.08
N GLU A 72 7.82 1.91 -9.01
CA GLU A 72 8.62 1.34 -10.08
C GLU A 72 8.66 -0.17 -9.91
N ILE A 73 8.44 -0.88 -11.02
CA ILE A 73 8.46 -2.33 -11.09
C ILE A 73 9.71 -2.75 -11.84
N THR A 74 10.47 -3.67 -11.25
CA THR A 74 11.59 -4.33 -11.91
C THR A 74 11.25 -5.81 -12.04
N TYR A 75 11.20 -6.30 -13.28
CA TYR A 75 11.04 -7.73 -13.53
C TYR A 75 12.39 -8.42 -13.34
N LEU A 76 12.35 -9.65 -12.82
CA LEU A 76 13.56 -10.46 -12.66
C LEU A 76 14.08 -10.95 -14.03
N ASP A 77 13.17 -11.22 -14.96
CA ASP A 77 13.45 -11.57 -16.36
C ASP A 77 12.71 -10.61 -17.30
N GLU A 78 13.29 -10.34 -18.48
CA GLU A 78 12.73 -9.43 -19.48
C GLU A 78 11.76 -10.12 -20.47
N GLU A 79 11.58 -11.43 -20.36
CA GLU A 79 10.69 -12.21 -21.23
C GLU A 79 9.32 -12.43 -20.59
N LEU A 80 8.27 -11.99 -21.29
CA LEU A 80 6.86 -12.14 -20.97
C LEU A 80 6.14 -12.81 -22.15
#